data_AF-A0A920YIM6-F1
#
_entry.id   AF-A0A920YIM6-F1
#
_cell.length_a   1.000
_cell.length_b   1.000
_cell.length_c   1.000
_cell.angle_alpha   90.00
_cell.angle_beta   90.00
_cell.angle_gamma   90.00
#
_symmetry.space_group_name_H-M   'P 1'
#
loop_
_entity.id
_entity.type
_entity.pdbx_description
1 polymer ?
#
loop_
_entity_poly.entity_id
_entity_poly.type
_entity_poly.pdbx_seq_one_letter_code
_entity_poly.pdbx_strand_id
1 'polypeptide(L)'
;MPYRDTWATCEKCGKQFIFTVEEQRRLSELGFEITLPTLCPDCQKKAERAPGPHEGIIKWYDVERGYGFIIQRSGNEIFFHRTGIAPGETPDFPDGTRVTYLVEQTRRGPQAVDVARINET
;
A
#
# COMPACT_ATOMS: atom_id res chain seq x y z
N MET A 1 -3.42 6.42 21.85
CA MET A 1 -4.48 7.37 21.42
C MET A 1 -5.82 6.62 21.39
N PRO A 2 -6.94 7.17 21.89
CA PRO A 2 -8.23 6.53 21.64
C PRO A 2 -8.60 6.78 20.18
N TYR A 3 -8.70 5.70 19.40
CA TYR A 3 -9.21 5.74 18.04
C TYR A 3 -10.57 6.46 18.02
N ARG A 4 -10.75 7.44 17.13
CA ARG A 4 -12.01 8.20 17.02
C ARG A 4 -12.33 8.48 15.56
N ASP A 5 -13.58 8.27 15.19
CA ASP A 5 -14.07 8.66 13.88
C ASP A 5 -13.80 10.14 13.64
N THR A 6 -12.97 10.43 12.65
CA THR A 6 -12.55 11.79 12.34
C THR A 6 -12.96 12.13 10.93
N TRP A 7 -13.58 13.29 10.74
CA TRP A 7 -13.91 13.80 9.42
C TRP A 7 -12.64 14.33 8.74
N ALA A 8 -12.41 13.93 7.51
CA ALA A 8 -11.34 14.41 6.65
C ALA A 8 -11.94 14.91 5.32
N THR A 9 -11.26 15.86 4.69
CA THR A 9 -11.68 16.40 3.39
C THR A 9 -10.67 16.00 2.34
N CYS A 10 -11.13 15.40 1.25
CA CYS A 10 -10.27 14.98 0.16
C CYS A 10 -9.75 16.19 -0.62
N GLU A 11 -8.43 16.36 -0.71
CA GLU A 11 -7.80 17.45 -1.48
C GLU A 11 -8.03 17.29 -3.00
N LYS A 12 -8.26 16.07 -3.49
CA LYS A 12 -8.42 15.78 -4.92
C LYS A 12 -9.84 16.02 -5.46
N CYS A 13 -10.87 15.78 -4.64
CA CYS A 13 -12.27 15.87 -5.08
C CYS A 13 -13.16 16.73 -4.18
N GLY A 14 -12.62 17.28 -3.09
CA GLY A 14 -13.34 18.13 -2.13
C GLY A 14 -14.38 17.39 -1.28
N LYS A 15 -14.55 16.07 -1.45
CA LYS A 15 -15.54 15.30 -0.69
C LYS A 15 -15.07 15.09 0.75
N GLN A 16 -15.98 15.30 1.69
CA GLN A 16 -15.80 14.90 3.08
C GLN A 16 -16.01 13.39 3.21
N PHE A 17 -15.14 12.74 3.99
CA PHE A 17 -15.23 11.33 4.31
C PHE A 17 -14.83 11.10 5.77
N ILE A 18 -15.23 9.95 6.30
CA ILE A 18 -14.95 9.58 7.67
C ILE A 18 -13.75 8.63 7.71
N PHE A 19 -12.74 9.00 8.49
CA PHE A 19 -11.62 8.12 8.84
C PHE A 19 -12.03 7.33 10.08
N THR A 20 -12.57 6.13 9.84
CA THR A 20 -13.21 5.33 10.90
C THR A 20 -12.20 4.79 11.90
N VAL A 21 -12.67 4.48 13.11
CA VAL A 21 -11.90 3.76 14.12
C VAL A 21 -11.34 2.44 13.61
N GLU A 22 -12.09 1.73 12.77
CA GLU A 22 -11.68 0.45 12.18
C GLU A 22 -10.49 0.62 11.25
N GLU A 23 -10.48 1.67 10.43
CA GLU A 23 -9.35 2.00 9.56
C GLU A 23 -8.10 2.33 10.39
N GLN A 24 -8.26 3.12 11.45
CA GLN A 24 -7.18 3.49 12.34
C GLN A 24 -6.58 2.28 13.07
N ARG A 25 -7.43 1.35 13.52
CA ARG A 25 -6.98 0.08 14.13
C ARG A 25 -6.18 -0.75 13.13
N ARG A 26 -6.71 -0.93 11.92
CA ARG A 26 -6.04 -1.71 10.86
C ARG A 26 -4.66 -1.14 10.53
N LEU A 27 -4.55 0.18 10.37
CA LEU A 27 -3.27 0.84 10.13
C LEU A 27 -2.30 0.66 11.29
N SER A 28 -2.78 0.74 12.53
CA SER A 28 -1.96 0.48 13.72
C SER A 28 -1.46 -0.96 13.79
N GLU A 29 -2.31 -1.94 13.48
CA GLU A 29 -1.97 -3.37 13.50
C GLU A 29 -0.94 -3.72 12.42
N LEU A 30 -1.02 -3.03 11.29
CA LEU A 30 -0.07 -3.13 10.19
C LEU A 30 1.22 -2.33 10.44
N GLY A 31 1.31 -1.51 11.49
CA GLY A 31 2.50 -0.70 11.76
C GLY A 31 2.63 0.56 10.87
N PHE A 32 1.53 1.04 10.29
CA PHE A 32 1.47 2.34 9.62
C PHE A 32 1.19 3.48 10.61
N GLU A 33 1.77 4.66 10.36
CA GLU A 33 1.44 5.85 11.13
C GLU A 33 -0.01 6.31 10.88
N ILE A 34 -0.76 6.49 11.96
CA ILE A 34 -2.16 6.96 11.93
C ILE A 34 -2.19 8.47 11.71
N THR A 35 -1.90 8.90 10.49
CA THR A 35 -2.07 10.29 10.05
C THR A 35 -3.40 10.45 9.31
N LEU A 36 -4.02 11.63 9.43
CA LEU A 36 -5.26 11.92 8.74
C LEU A 36 -5.05 11.80 7.22
N PRO A 37 -5.84 10.95 6.53
CA PRO A 37 -5.72 10.81 5.09
C PRO A 37 -6.17 12.09 4.39
N THR A 38 -5.37 12.55 3.42
CA THR A 38 -5.69 13.72 2.58
C THR A 38 -6.56 13.37 1.39
N LEU A 39 -6.77 12.08 1.11
CA LEU A 39 -7.56 11.57 0.00
C LEU A 39 -8.70 10.69 0.51
N CYS A 40 -9.90 10.84 -0.06
CA CYS A 40 -11.02 9.94 0.24
C CYS A 40 -10.78 8.53 -0.34
N PRO A 41 -11.51 7.50 0.12
CA PRO A 41 -11.34 6.11 -0.33
C PRO A 41 -11.43 5.94 -1.86
N ASP A 42 -12.32 6.67 -2.52
CA ASP A 42 -12.44 6.65 -3.99
C ASP A 42 -11.22 7.28 -4.68
N CYS A 43 -10.72 8.40 -4.14
CA CYS A 43 -9.59 9.10 -4.71
C CYS A 43 -8.27 8.38 -4.43
N GLN A 44 -8.16 7.76 -3.27
CA GLN A 44 -7.05 6.89 -2.89
C GLN A 44 -7.00 5.67 -3.82
N LYS A 45 -8.12 4.96 -4.04
CA LYS A 45 -8.21 3.87 -5.03
C LYS A 45 -7.78 4.28 -6.43
N LYS A 46 -8.08 5.52 -6.85
CA LYS A 46 -7.62 6.05 -8.15
C LYS A 46 -6.14 6.39 -8.15
N ALA A 47 -5.61 6.95 -7.05
CA ALA A 47 -4.20 7.29 -6.90
C ALA A 47 -3.33 6.03 -6.86
N GLU A 48 -3.78 4.99 -6.17
CA GLU A 48 -3.13 3.67 -6.08
C GLU A 48 -2.99 2.94 -7.41
N ARG A 49 -3.79 3.30 -8.41
CA ARG A 49 -3.69 2.76 -9.78
C ARG A 49 -2.88 3.64 -10.71
N ALA A 50 -2.47 4.82 -10.24
CA ALA A 50 -1.68 5.75 -11.00
C ALA A 50 -0.19 5.35 -10.90
N PRO A 51 0.57 5.49 -11.99
CA PRO A 51 2.02 5.33 -11.94
C PRO A 51 2.64 6.35 -10.99
N GLY A 52 3.57 5.87 -10.16
CA GLY A 52 4.23 6.67 -9.12
C GLY A 52 4.66 5.80 -7.92
N PRO A 53 5.46 6.35 -7.00
CA PRO A 53 5.88 5.66 -5.78
C PRO A 53 4.72 5.53 -4.80
N HIS A 54 4.50 4.30 -4.34
CA HIS A 54 3.53 3.92 -3.33
C HIS A 54 4.22 3.13 -2.22
N GLU A 55 3.62 3.17 -1.04
CA GLU A 55 4.07 2.41 0.12
C GLU A 55 3.04 1.33 0.45
N GLY A 56 3.54 0.17 0.88
CA GLY A 56 2.70 -0.94 1.26
C GLY A 56 3.44 -1.92 2.16
N ILE A 57 2.73 -2.99 2.52
CA ILE A 57 3.24 -4.06 3.36
C ILE A 57 3.04 -5.39 2.66
N ILE A 58 4.07 -6.22 2.63
CA ILE A 58 3.98 -7.56 2.07
C ILE A 58 3.01 -8.39 2.91
N LYS A 59 1.91 -8.83 2.29
CA LYS A 59 0.96 -9.76 2.93
C LYS A 59 1.57 -11.15 3.01
N TRP A 60 2.12 -11.59 1.89
CA TRP A 60 2.80 -12.85 1.71
C TRP A 60 3.55 -12.83 0.37
N TYR A 61 4.61 -13.61 0.30
CA TYR A 61 5.37 -13.84 -0.92
C TYR A 61 5.78 -15.32 -0.98
N ASP A 62 5.54 -15.94 -2.13
CA ASP A 62 5.94 -17.32 -2.37
C ASP A 62 7.23 -17.31 -3.21
N VAL A 63 8.34 -17.68 -2.57
CA VAL A 63 9.68 -17.69 -3.19
C VAL A 63 9.77 -18.72 -4.31
N GLU A 64 9.13 -19.88 -4.15
CA GLU A 64 9.17 -20.97 -5.13
C GLU A 64 8.38 -20.61 -6.38
N ARG A 65 7.20 -20.00 -6.20
CA ARG A 65 6.33 -19.58 -7.31
C ARG A 65 6.73 -18.20 -7.88
N GLY A 66 7.48 -17.41 -7.12
CA GLY A 66 8.03 -16.12 -7.55
C GLY A 66 7.02 -14.98 -7.63
N TYR A 67 5.96 -15.01 -6.82
CA TYR A 67 4.96 -13.95 -6.78
C TYR A 67 4.36 -13.76 -5.40
N GLY A 68 3.74 -12.60 -5.17
CA GLY A 68 3.13 -12.27 -3.89
C GLY A 68 2.15 -11.11 -3.98
N PHE A 69 1.70 -10.66 -2.82
CA PHE A 69 0.75 -9.54 -2.68
C PHE A 69 1.21 -8.53 -1.64
N ILE A 70 0.98 -7.25 -1.94
CA ILE A 70 1.26 -6.11 -1.07
C ILE A 70 -0.07 -5.48 -0.64
N ILE A 71 -0.26 -5.30 0.67
CA ILE A 71 -1.35 -4.52 1.26
C ILE A 71 -1.00 -3.04 1.15
N GLN A 72 -1.88 -2.29 0.51
CA GLN A 72 -1.80 -0.85 0.38
C GLN A 72 -2.43 -0.17 1.60
N ARG A 73 -2.13 1.12 1.81
CA ARG A 73 -2.69 1.89 2.93
C ARG A 73 -4.22 1.93 2.97
N SER A 74 -4.90 1.80 1.83
CA SER A 74 -6.38 1.72 1.77
C SER A 74 -6.95 0.36 2.19
N GLY A 75 -6.11 -0.64 2.44
CA GLY A 75 -6.50 -2.04 2.63
C GLY A 75 -6.69 -2.83 1.32
N ASN A 76 -6.47 -2.22 0.15
CA ASN A 76 -6.44 -2.98 -1.10
C ASN A 76 -5.17 -3.82 -1.22
N GLU A 77 -5.19 -4.83 -2.08
CA GLU A 77 -4.04 -5.69 -2.36
C GLU A 77 -3.58 -5.50 -3.80
N ILE A 78 -2.27 -5.40 -4.00
CA ILE A 78 -1.66 -5.34 -5.32
C ILE A 78 -0.73 -6.53 -5.54
N PHE A 79 -0.84 -7.11 -6.73
CA PHE A 79 -0.02 -8.23 -7.18
C PHE A 79 1.38 -7.74 -7.56
N PHE A 80 2.41 -8.49 -7.18
CA PHE A 80 3.77 -8.31 -7.68
C PHE A 80 4.40 -9.65 -8.04
N HIS A 81 5.31 -9.61 -9.02
CA HIS A 81 6.08 -10.76 -9.47
C HIS A 81 7.56 -10.53 -9.17
N ARG A 82 8.35 -11.61 -9.08
CA ARG A 82 9.79 -11.53 -8.82
C ARG A 82 10.57 -10.65 -9.81
N THR A 83 10.04 -10.47 -11.02
CA THR A 83 10.63 -9.58 -12.04
C THR A 83 10.40 -8.10 -11.76
N GLY A 84 9.42 -7.78 -10.90
CA GLY A 84 9.14 -6.42 -10.44
C GLY A 84 9.87 -6.08 -9.14
N ILE A 85 10.76 -6.94 -8.63
CA ILE A 85 11.59 -6.63 -7.46
C ILE A 85 12.72 -5.71 -7.90
N ALA A 86 13.00 -4.67 -7.12
CA ALA A 86 14.06 -3.71 -7.42
C ALA A 86 15.43 -4.40 -7.53
N PRO A 87 16.29 -3.98 -8.46
CA PRO A 87 17.60 -4.59 -8.65
C PRO A 87 18.47 -4.40 -7.39
N GLY A 88 18.98 -5.51 -6.85
CA GLY A 88 19.78 -5.53 -5.62
C GLY A 88 19.01 -6.00 -4.37
N GLU A 89 17.68 -6.08 -4.44
CA GLU A 89 16.86 -6.65 -3.38
C GLU A 89 16.82 -8.18 -3.46
N THR A 90 16.92 -8.85 -2.32
CA THR A 90 16.71 -10.30 -2.24
C THR A 90 15.22 -10.63 -2.42
N PRO A 91 14.87 -11.62 -3.26
CA PRO A 91 13.49 -12.06 -3.47
C PRO A 91 13.03 -12.98 -2.34
N ASP A 92 13.15 -12.48 -1.10
CA ASP A 92 12.75 -13.14 0.14
C ASP A 92 12.09 -12.07 1.01
N PHE A 93 10.78 -11.90 0.86
CA PHE A 93 10.04 -10.88 1.59
C PHE A 93 9.22 -11.53 2.70
N PRO A 94 9.63 -11.39 3.97
CA PRO A 94 8.81 -11.80 5.11
C PRO A 94 7.45 -11.11 5.08
N ASP A 95 6.45 -11.80 5.59
CA ASP A 95 5.14 -11.25 5.90
C ASP A 95 5.27 -10.07 6.89
N GLY A 96 4.54 -8.99 6.60
CA GLY A 96 4.63 -7.75 7.37
C GLY A 96 5.76 -6.80 6.96
N THR A 97 6.59 -7.14 5.95
CA THR A 97 7.68 -6.26 5.50
C THR A 97 7.15 -5.00 4.84
N ARG A 98 7.61 -3.82 5.29
CA ARG A 98 7.31 -2.52 4.68
C ARG A 98 8.13 -2.32 3.41
N VAL A 99 7.47 -1.97 2.32
CA VAL A 99 8.08 -1.82 1.00
C VAL A 99 7.58 -0.57 0.28
N THR A 100 8.45 0.03 -0.52
CA THR A 100 8.08 0.98 -1.57
C THR A 100 7.94 0.24 -2.89
N TYR A 101 7.02 0.65 -3.74
CA TYR A 101 6.86 0.09 -5.07
C TYR A 101 6.23 1.11 -6.03
N LEU A 102 6.39 0.88 -7.31
CA LEU A 102 5.72 1.61 -8.38
C LEU A 102 4.55 0.79 -8.91
N VAL A 103 3.46 1.46 -9.31
CA VAL A 103 2.33 0.78 -9.97
C VAL A 103 2.42 0.93 -11.47
N GLU A 104 2.47 -0.20 -12.17
CA GLU A 104 2.49 -0.26 -13.62
C GLU A 104 1.19 -0.89 -14.15
N GLN A 105 0.61 -0.27 -15.17
CA GLN A 105 -0.57 -0.79 -15.86
C GLN A 105 -0.15 -1.76 -16.96
N THR A 106 -0.52 -3.03 -16.82
CA THR A 106 -0.24 -4.06 -17.85
C THR A 106 -1.50 -4.62 -18.48
N ARG A 107 -1.31 -5.46 -19.51
CA ARG A 107 -2.40 -6.21 -20.16
C ARG A 107 -3.18 -7.12 -19.20
N ARG A 108 -2.59 -7.49 -18.05
CA ARG A 108 -3.23 -8.33 -17.02
C ARG A 108 -3.79 -7.53 -15.85
N GLY A 109 -3.69 -6.20 -15.89
CA GLY A 109 -4.09 -5.30 -14.81
C GLY A 109 -2.90 -4.58 -14.16
N PRO A 110 -3.17 -3.78 -13.12
CA PRO A 110 -2.14 -3.10 -12.36
C PRO A 110 -1.28 -4.11 -11.59
N GLN A 111 0.03 -3.97 -11.70
CA GLN A 111 1.01 -4.73 -10.92
C GLN A 111 1.99 -3.79 -10.24
N ALA A 112 2.54 -4.23 -9.10
CA ALA A 112 3.64 -3.54 -8.46
C ALA A 112 4.98 -3.95 -9.10
N VAL A 113 5.81 -2.95 -9.40
CA VAL A 113 7.16 -3.05 -9.94
C VAL A 113 8.10 -2.19 -9.12
N ASP A 114 9.41 -2.37 -9.30
CA ASP A 114 10.45 -1.69 -8.51
C ASP A 114 10.22 -1.81 -6.99
N VAL A 115 9.84 -3.02 -6.55
CA VAL A 115 9.55 -3.30 -5.13
C VAL A 115 10.86 -3.34 -4.34
N ALA A 116 10.99 -2.44 -3.37
CA ALA A 116 12.15 -2.31 -2.50
C ALA A 116 11.74 -2.19 -1.03
N ARG A 117 12.54 -2.72 -0.10
CA ARG A 117 12.29 -2.55 1.34
C ARG A 117 12.47 -1.09 1.75
N ILE A 118 11.56 -0.59 2.59
CA ILE A 118 11.77 0.70 3.28
C ILE A 118 12.76 0.41 4.40
N ASN A 119 14.05 0.65 4.14
CA ASN A 119 15.04 0.66 5.21
C ASN A 119 14.89 1.98 5.96
N GLU A 120 14.22 1.96 7.12
CA GLU A 120 14.37 3.01 8.13
C GLU A 120 15.81 2.93 8.63
N THR A 121 16.68 3.81 8.11
CA THR A 121 18.01 4.06 8.70
C THR A 121 17.89 5.11 9.79
#